data_AF-A0A8T0ASY4-F1
#
_entry.id   AF-A0A8T0ASY4-F1
#
_cell.length_a   1.000
_cell.length_b   1.000
_cell.length_c   1.000
_cell.angle_alpha   90.00
_cell.angle_beta   90.00
_cell.angle_gamma   90.00
#
_symmetry.space_group_name_H-M   'P 1'
#
loop_
_entity.id
_entity.type
_entity.pdbx_description
1 polymer ?
#
loop_
_entity_poly.entity_id
_entity_poly.type
_entity_poly.pdbx_seq_one_letter_code
_entity_poly.pdbx_strand_id
1 'polypeptide(L)'
;MEANGNSRTDAREVRDSYTMLVESDAFARENNRALRRDLCVSRVIILALLMTHTAFCVLLYIQPASGEKNKETLKESLHLAQKDKGTNYIQNPDDYCSPPLLALVAVEPNRTSGKFYMRNINIRLEDFQLGDSNQSLLIPCDGKYRLGLQLMYSRKDDNEDCISLDQNIFKNSPSYEDKDLLVLSAADTFCCKGKQLCHKSIYSETISVFSMGDKIRVESNNIRLIDHGGQPGTKNFFTLQLISKI
;
A
#
# COMPACT_ATOMS: atom_id res chain seq x y z
N MET A 1 -31.99 -43.53 -49.69
CA MET A 1 -31.07 -44.52 -49.11
C MET A 1 -30.03 -43.77 -48.31
N GLU A 2 -30.11 -43.99 -47.00
CA GLU A 2 -29.06 -43.92 -45.98
C GLU A 2 -28.15 -42.69 -45.92
N ALA A 3 -28.53 -41.77 -45.03
CA ALA A 3 -27.57 -41.04 -44.20
C ALA A 3 -27.38 -41.84 -42.91
N ASN A 4 -26.17 -42.35 -42.63
CA ASN A 4 -25.79 -42.70 -41.27
C ASN A 4 -24.27 -42.82 -41.14
N GLY A 5 -23.65 -41.84 -40.48
CA GLY A 5 -22.22 -41.88 -40.22
C GLY A 5 -21.68 -40.59 -39.63
N ASN A 6 -22.15 -40.18 -38.44
CA ASN A 6 -21.44 -39.14 -37.67
C ASN A 6 -21.64 -39.15 -36.15
N SER A 7 -22.34 -40.12 -35.55
CA SER A 7 -22.66 -40.09 -34.11
C SER A 7 -21.60 -40.70 -33.19
N ARG A 8 -20.48 -41.22 -33.71
CA ARG A 8 -19.47 -41.95 -32.93
C ARG A 8 -18.28 -41.12 -32.46
N THR A 9 -17.99 -39.99 -33.10
CA THR A 9 -16.87 -39.10 -32.76
C THR A 9 -17.21 -38.18 -31.59
N ASP A 10 -18.43 -37.63 -31.55
CA ASP A 10 -18.86 -36.70 -30.49
C ASP A 10 -18.94 -37.36 -29.11
N ALA A 11 -19.35 -38.63 -29.04
CA ALA A 11 -19.45 -39.35 -27.77
C ALA A 11 -18.08 -39.62 -27.11
N ARG A 12 -16.99 -39.59 -27.88
CA ARG A 12 -15.63 -39.85 -27.38
C ARG A 12 -14.99 -38.59 -26.83
N GLU A 13 -15.12 -37.46 -27.53
CA GLU A 13 -14.63 -36.15 -27.06
C GLU A 13 -15.34 -35.66 -25.79
N VAL A 14 -16.64 -35.92 -25.68
CA VAL A 14 -17.41 -35.60 -24.47
C VAL A 14 -16.88 -36.40 -23.28
N ARG A 15 -16.60 -37.70 -23.46
CA ARG A 15 -16.06 -38.56 -22.40
C ARG A 15 -14.67 -38.12 -21.94
N ASP A 16 -13.80 -37.75 -22.88
CA ASP A 16 -12.43 -37.30 -22.58
C ASP A 16 -12.43 -35.93 -21.87
N SER A 17 -13.39 -35.06 -22.20
CA SER A 17 -13.60 -33.76 -21.52
C SER A 17 -14.08 -33.94 -20.07
N TYR A 18 -14.98 -34.89 -19.81
CA TYR A 18 -15.44 -35.20 -18.46
C TYR A 18 -14.33 -35.83 -17.60
N THR A 19 -13.48 -36.69 -18.16
CA THR A 19 -12.34 -37.26 -17.40
C THR A 19 -11.30 -36.19 -17.05
N MET A 20 -11.01 -35.25 -17.95
CA MET A 20 -10.07 -34.16 -17.69
C MET A 20 -10.56 -33.22 -16.58
N LEU A 21 -11.86 -32.92 -16.56
CA LEU A 21 -12.49 -32.11 -15.50
C LEU A 21 -12.41 -32.79 -14.12
N VAL A 22 -12.68 -34.09 -14.06
CA VAL A 22 -12.61 -34.86 -12.80
C VAL A 22 -11.17 -34.96 -12.28
N GLU A 23 -10.19 -35.16 -13.16
CA GLU A 23 -8.78 -35.16 -12.78
C GLU A 23 -8.33 -33.78 -12.28
N SER A 24 -8.75 -32.69 -12.93
CA SER A 24 -8.41 -31.32 -12.50
C SER A 24 -8.97 -30.97 -11.11
N ASP A 25 -10.18 -31.42 -10.78
CA ASP A 25 -10.78 -31.22 -9.45
C ASP A 25 -10.11 -32.11 -8.39
N ALA A 26 -9.68 -33.32 -8.75
CA ALA A 26 -8.89 -34.18 -7.87
C ALA A 26 -7.53 -33.55 -7.51
N PHE A 27 -6.80 -33.02 -8.49
CA PHE A 27 -5.54 -32.29 -8.28
C PHE A 27 -5.74 -31.02 -7.43
N ALA A 28 -6.80 -30.26 -7.67
CA ALA A 28 -7.11 -29.07 -6.88
C ALA A 28 -7.42 -29.42 -5.41
N ARG A 29 -8.12 -30.53 -5.15
CA ARG A 29 -8.42 -31.00 -3.78
C ARG A 29 -7.17 -31.50 -3.06
N GLU A 30 -6.25 -32.15 -3.75
CA GLU A 30 -4.99 -32.63 -3.18
C GLU A 30 -4.05 -31.47 -2.86
N ASN A 31 -3.92 -30.50 -3.77
CA ASN A 31 -3.09 -29.32 -3.56
C ASN A 31 -3.60 -28.44 -2.40
N ASN A 32 -4.92 -28.32 -2.26
CA ASN A 32 -5.54 -27.62 -1.12
C ASN A 32 -5.31 -28.33 0.23
N ARG A 33 -5.15 -29.66 0.25
CA ARG A 33 -4.81 -30.40 1.49
C ARG A 33 -3.35 -30.23 1.87
N ALA A 34 -2.44 -30.17 0.89
CA ALA A 34 -1.03 -29.88 1.12
C ALA A 34 -0.85 -28.45 1.66
N LEU A 35 -1.46 -27.44 1.01
CA LEU A 35 -1.39 -26.04 1.46
C LEU A 35 -1.91 -25.83 2.88
N ARG A 36 -2.97 -26.53 3.28
CA ARG A 36 -3.53 -26.46 4.64
C ARG A 36 -2.57 -27.02 5.69
N ARG A 37 -1.81 -28.07 5.37
CA ARG A 37 -0.80 -28.64 6.27
C ARG A 37 0.36 -27.66 6.45
N ASP A 38 0.83 -27.04 5.37
CA ASP A 38 1.94 -26.08 5.41
C ASP A 38 1.56 -24.80 6.17
N LEU A 39 0.32 -24.32 6.02
CA LEU A 39 -0.22 -23.21 6.80
C LEU A 39 -0.37 -23.55 8.29
N CYS A 40 -0.75 -24.78 8.64
CA CYS A 40 -0.79 -25.21 10.04
C CYS A 40 0.61 -25.33 10.65
N VAL A 41 1.57 -25.91 9.93
CA VAL A 41 2.96 -26.06 10.40
C VAL A 41 3.60 -24.68 10.59
N SER A 42 3.47 -23.77 9.63
CA SER A 42 4.00 -22.41 9.75
C SER A 42 3.40 -21.63 10.94
N ARG A 43 2.08 -21.76 11.18
CA ARG A 43 1.43 -21.15 12.36
C ARG A 43 1.97 -21.71 13.68
N VAL A 44 2.21 -23.02 13.76
CA VAL A 44 2.79 -23.66 14.96
C VAL A 44 4.22 -23.17 15.19
N ILE A 45 5.04 -23.04 14.14
CA ILE A 45 6.41 -22.52 14.24
C ILE A 45 6.41 -21.07 14.73
N ILE A 46 5.55 -20.21 14.16
CA ILE A 46 5.43 -18.80 14.58
C ILE A 46 5.04 -18.71 16.06
N LEU A 47 4.06 -19.50 16.51
CA LEU A 47 3.66 -19.53 17.93
C LEU A 47 4.80 -20.01 18.83
N ALA A 48 5.56 -21.02 18.44
CA ALA A 48 6.72 -21.50 19.19
C ALA A 48 7.82 -20.42 19.31
N LEU A 49 8.09 -19.68 18.23
CA LEU A 49 9.04 -18.57 18.23
C LEU A 49 8.58 -17.41 19.13
N LEU A 50 7.28 -17.08 19.11
CA LEU A 50 6.73 -16.05 19.99
C LEU A 50 6.82 -16.47 21.46
N MET A 51 6.46 -17.72 21.79
CA MET A 51 6.54 -18.23 23.15
C MET A 51 7.99 -18.24 23.66
N THR A 52 8.94 -18.71 22.85
CA THR A 52 10.38 -18.71 23.22
C THR A 52 10.93 -17.30 23.40
N HIS A 53 10.55 -16.36 22.53
CA HIS A 53 10.93 -14.95 22.67
C HIS A 53 10.37 -14.33 23.96
N THR A 54 9.09 -14.55 24.27
CA THR A 54 8.49 -14.05 25.52
C THR A 54 9.14 -14.66 26.76
N ALA A 55 9.43 -15.97 26.75
CA ALA A 55 10.14 -16.64 27.83
C ALA A 55 11.56 -16.07 28.02
N PHE A 56 12.27 -15.79 26.92
CA PHE A 56 13.59 -15.16 26.96
C PHE A 56 13.53 -13.73 27.53
N CYS A 57 12.56 -12.92 27.12
CA CYS A 57 12.35 -11.59 27.69
C CYS A 57 12.03 -11.65 29.20
N VAL A 58 11.22 -12.61 29.63
CA VAL A 58 10.89 -12.81 31.05
C VAL A 58 12.11 -13.28 31.83
N LEU A 59 12.94 -14.16 31.30
CA LEU A 59 14.19 -14.58 31.93
C LEU A 59 15.19 -13.43 32.07
N LEU A 60 15.33 -12.58 31.05
CA LEU A 60 16.14 -11.36 31.12
C LEU A 60 15.59 -10.33 32.12
N TYR A 61 14.26 -10.26 32.28
CA TYR A 61 13.63 -9.38 33.24
C TYR A 61 13.78 -9.88 34.69
N ILE A 62 13.74 -11.21 34.88
CA ILE A 62 13.84 -11.84 36.21
C ILE A 62 15.28 -11.96 36.68
N GLN A 63 16.29 -12.00 35.79
CA GLN A 63 17.69 -11.89 36.19
C GLN A 63 17.96 -10.46 36.68
N PRO A 64 18.05 -10.21 38.00
CA PRO A 64 18.56 -8.94 38.46
C PRO A 64 20.05 -8.94 38.09
N ALA A 65 20.51 -7.86 37.45
CA ALA A 65 21.92 -7.64 37.21
C ALA A 65 22.69 -7.82 38.54
N SER A 66 23.37 -8.96 38.67
CA SER A 66 24.38 -9.18 39.70
C SER A 66 25.58 -8.31 39.30
N GLY A 67 25.60 -7.08 39.82
CA GLY A 67 26.59 -6.09 39.41
C GLY A 67 26.19 -4.69 39.88
N GLU A 68 26.47 -4.44 41.15
CA GLU A 68 26.33 -3.18 41.85
C GLU A 68 27.10 -2.01 41.16
N LYS A 69 26.59 -0.79 41.34
CA LYS A 69 27.22 0.54 41.11
C LYS A 69 27.18 1.13 39.70
N ASN A 70 26.08 1.82 39.38
CA ASN A 70 26.06 3.24 38.99
C ASN A 70 24.63 3.70 38.72
N LYS A 71 23.95 4.14 39.78
CA LYS A 71 22.66 4.84 39.70
C LYS A 71 22.89 6.34 39.51
N GLU A 72 23.56 6.77 38.44
CA GLU A 72 23.56 8.20 38.05
C GLU A 72 23.39 8.43 36.54
N THR A 73 23.61 7.43 35.67
CA THR A 73 23.61 7.64 34.21
C THR A 73 22.26 7.49 33.50
N LEU A 74 21.14 7.40 34.23
CA LEU A 74 19.79 7.24 33.64
C LEU A 74 18.84 8.43 33.87
N LYS A 75 19.32 9.51 34.50
CA LYS A 75 18.58 10.79 34.58
C LYS A 75 19.14 11.88 33.66
N GLU A 76 20.31 11.66 33.06
CA GLU A 76 20.94 12.63 32.18
C GLU A 76 20.52 12.47 30.70
N SER A 77 20.06 11.29 30.29
CA SER A 77 19.51 11.05 28.94
C SER A 77 18.05 11.50 28.76
N LEU A 78 17.35 11.92 29.83
CA LEU A 78 16.01 12.51 29.75
C LEU A 78 16.01 14.05 29.81
N HIS A 79 17.10 14.67 30.31
CA HIS A 79 17.25 16.13 30.37
C HIS A 79 18.02 16.74 29.19
N LEU A 80 18.68 15.92 28.36
CA LEU A 80 19.27 16.34 27.09
C LEU A 80 18.28 16.38 25.92
N ALA A 81 17.03 15.94 26.11
CA ALA A 81 15.98 15.99 25.10
C ALA A 81 15.08 17.24 25.19
N GLN A 82 15.35 18.18 26.11
CA GLN A 82 14.44 19.32 26.34
C GLN A 82 15.10 20.67 26.60
N LYS A 83 16.33 20.86 26.13
CA LYS A 83 16.95 22.20 26.12
C LYS A 83 17.97 22.33 24.97
N ASP A 84 17.46 22.54 23.77
CA ASP A 84 18.17 23.38 22.80
C ASP A 84 17.19 24.32 22.09
N LYS A 85 16.82 25.37 22.82
CA LYS A 85 16.34 26.61 22.23
C LYS A 85 17.57 27.48 22.01
N GLY A 86 18.06 27.47 20.77
CA GLY A 86 18.87 28.54 20.20
C GLY A 86 20.37 28.40 20.36
N THR A 87 20.99 27.69 19.41
CA THR A 87 22.29 28.10 18.87
C THR A 87 22.39 27.68 17.41
N ASN A 88 22.80 28.62 16.55
CA ASN A 88 23.04 28.42 15.11
C ASN A 88 24.08 27.31 14.89
N TYR A 89 23.62 26.09 14.62
CA TYR A 89 24.42 25.11 13.91
C TYR A 89 24.07 25.25 12.43
N ILE A 90 25.05 25.69 11.64
CA ILE A 90 25.05 25.45 10.20
C ILE A 90 25.20 23.93 10.06
N GLN A 91 24.08 23.23 10.11
CA GLN A 91 23.99 21.82 9.77
C GLN A 91 24.18 21.73 8.25
N ASN A 92 25.16 20.94 7.81
CA ASN A 92 25.33 20.65 6.40
C ASN A 92 23.99 20.09 5.85
N PRO A 93 23.44 20.66 4.77
CA PRO A 93 22.14 20.25 4.23
C PRO A 93 22.12 18.80 3.69
N ASP A 94 23.28 18.18 3.51
CA ASP A 94 23.40 16.87 2.85
C ASP A 94 23.04 15.65 3.73
N ASP A 95 22.93 15.83 5.05
CA ASP A 95 22.77 14.71 6.00
C ASP A 95 21.31 14.33 6.32
N TYR A 96 20.33 15.10 5.83
CA TYR A 96 18.90 14.98 6.20
C TYR A 96 18.08 13.94 5.43
N CYS A 97 18.69 13.07 4.63
CA CYS A 97 17.91 12.21 3.74
C CYS A 97 18.49 10.80 3.58
N SER A 98 18.89 10.16 4.67
CA SER A 98 19.44 8.80 4.59
C SER A 98 18.33 7.77 4.33
N PRO A 99 18.41 6.96 3.25
CA PRO A 99 17.42 5.91 3.01
C PRO A 99 17.50 4.82 4.09
N PRO A 100 16.39 4.11 4.38
CA PRO A 100 15.11 4.18 3.66
C PRO A 100 14.20 5.28 4.18
N LEU A 101 13.80 6.23 3.32
CA LEU A 101 12.77 7.20 3.63
C LEU A 101 11.44 6.70 3.07
N LEU A 102 10.42 6.54 3.91
CA LEU A 102 9.11 6.02 3.54
C LEU A 102 7.98 6.94 4.02
N ALA A 103 7.03 7.24 3.15
CA ALA A 103 5.74 7.80 3.50
C ALA A 103 4.61 6.84 3.14
N LEU A 104 3.63 6.75 4.03
CA LEU A 104 2.35 6.10 3.81
C LEU A 104 1.24 7.05 4.26
N VAL A 105 0.46 7.54 3.31
CA VAL A 105 -0.63 8.49 3.56
C VAL A 105 -1.96 7.93 3.08
N ALA A 106 -3.03 8.22 3.81
CA ALA A 106 -4.39 7.94 3.41
C ALA A 106 -4.81 8.98 2.39
N VAL A 107 -5.51 8.54 1.35
CA VAL A 107 -6.04 9.42 0.31
C VAL A 107 -7.55 9.50 0.51
N GLU A 108 -8.01 10.66 1.00
CA GLU A 108 -9.40 10.92 1.33
C GLU A 108 -9.97 11.97 0.36
N PRO A 109 -11.09 11.72 -0.34
CA PRO A 109 -11.65 12.74 -1.21
C PRO A 109 -12.47 13.76 -0.44
N ASN A 110 -12.36 15.00 -0.88
CA ASN A 110 -13.26 16.08 -0.54
C ASN A 110 -14.31 16.24 -1.63
N ARG A 111 -15.54 15.84 -1.31
CA ARG A 111 -16.68 15.90 -2.22
C ARG A 111 -17.10 17.33 -2.59
N THR A 112 -16.77 18.30 -1.75
CA THR A 112 -17.11 19.71 -1.99
C THR A 112 -16.15 20.35 -2.97
N SER A 113 -14.84 20.08 -2.83
CA SER A 113 -13.82 20.63 -3.74
C SER A 113 -13.57 19.78 -4.98
N GLY A 114 -13.98 18.51 -4.98
CA GLY A 114 -13.64 17.55 -6.04
C GLY A 114 -12.14 17.22 -6.07
N LYS A 115 -11.45 17.30 -4.92
CA LYS A 115 -10.01 17.02 -4.79
C LYS A 115 -9.74 15.98 -3.71
N PHE A 116 -8.57 15.36 -3.75
CA PHE A 116 -8.10 14.51 -2.66
C PHE A 116 -7.31 15.29 -1.61
N TYR A 117 -7.42 14.86 -0.36
CA TYR A 117 -6.52 15.20 0.73
C TYR A 117 -5.72 13.98 1.14
N MET A 118 -4.49 14.22 1.52
CA MET A 118 -3.57 13.25 2.08
C MET A 118 -3.58 13.41 3.60
N ARG A 119 -3.89 12.33 4.30
CA ARG A 119 -3.86 12.28 5.76
C ARG A 119 -2.77 11.32 6.20
N ASN A 120 -1.98 11.73 7.18
CA ASN A 120 -0.97 10.84 7.72
C ASN A 120 -1.63 9.64 8.45
N ILE A 121 -1.30 8.41 8.05
CA ILE A 121 -1.78 7.16 8.69
C ILE A 121 -0.84 6.76 9.84
N ASN A 122 0.43 7.22 9.85
CA ASN A 122 1.41 6.77 10.84
C ASN A 122 2.48 7.83 11.18
N ILE A 123 3.04 7.77 12.38
CA ILE A 123 3.94 8.78 13.01
C ILE A 123 5.25 9.07 12.23
N ARG A 124 5.48 8.40 11.09
CA ARG A 124 6.71 8.44 10.29
C ARG A 124 6.46 9.04 8.90
N LEU A 125 6.14 10.32 8.86
CA LEU A 125 6.52 11.15 7.71
C LEU A 125 7.97 11.55 7.99
N GLU A 126 8.92 10.62 7.80
CA GLU A 126 10.26 10.75 8.40
C GLU A 126 10.96 12.05 8.02
N ASP A 127 10.64 12.62 6.86
CA ASP A 127 10.93 14.03 6.52
C ASP A 127 9.89 14.63 5.54
N PHE A 128 8.87 13.85 5.18
CA PHE A 128 7.88 14.27 4.20
C PHE A 128 6.90 15.28 4.80
N GLN A 129 6.56 16.33 4.06
CA GLN A 129 5.63 17.34 4.53
C GLN A 129 4.36 17.33 3.68
N LEU A 130 3.22 17.62 4.31
CA LEU A 130 1.97 17.85 3.60
C LEU A 130 1.91 19.31 3.15
N GLY A 131 1.74 19.53 1.85
CA GLY A 131 1.60 20.84 1.22
C GLY A 131 0.16 21.14 0.82
N ASP A 132 -0.08 22.38 0.38
CA ASP A 132 -1.34 22.85 -0.23
C ASP A 132 -2.60 22.44 0.54
N SER A 133 -2.63 22.75 1.84
CA SER A 133 -3.72 22.35 2.75
C SER A 133 -3.97 20.83 2.76
N ASN A 134 -2.88 20.06 2.79
CA ASN A 134 -2.85 18.60 2.74
C ASN A 134 -3.30 17.99 1.40
N GLN A 135 -3.27 18.72 0.30
CA GLN A 135 -3.59 18.16 -1.03
C GLN A 135 -2.36 17.54 -1.71
N SER A 136 -1.16 17.89 -1.25
CA SER A 136 0.09 17.45 -1.84
C SER A 136 1.05 16.89 -0.80
N LEU A 137 1.96 16.03 -1.27
CA LEU A 137 3.12 15.56 -0.51
C LEU A 137 4.38 16.22 -1.08
N LEU A 138 5.15 16.87 -0.22
CA LEU A 138 6.41 17.53 -0.57
C LEU A 138 7.57 16.54 -0.52
N ILE A 139 8.38 16.55 -1.57
CA ILE A 139 9.61 15.76 -1.68
C ILE A 139 10.72 16.42 -0.85
N PRO A 140 11.32 15.70 0.11
CA PRO A 140 12.30 16.28 1.02
C PRO A 140 13.71 16.34 0.44
N CYS A 141 14.03 15.56 -0.59
CA CYS A 141 15.35 15.54 -1.21
C CYS A 141 15.35 15.01 -2.64
N ASP A 142 16.43 15.29 -3.37
CA ASP A 142 16.65 14.77 -4.72
C ASP A 142 16.86 13.26 -4.69
N GLY A 143 16.19 12.54 -5.58
CA GLY A 143 16.37 11.10 -5.65
C GLY A 143 15.40 10.36 -6.55
N LYS A 144 15.59 9.05 -6.58
CA LYS A 144 14.72 8.09 -7.25
C LYS A 144 13.75 7.49 -6.22
N TYR A 145 12.46 7.65 -6.47
CA TYR A 145 11.40 7.23 -5.57
C TYR A 145 10.51 6.18 -6.21
N ARG A 146 10.09 5.18 -5.42
CA ARG A 146 8.99 4.27 -5.76
C ARG A 146 7.68 4.84 -5.21
N LEU A 147 6.67 4.91 -6.07
CA LEU A 147 5.33 5.42 -5.77
C LEU A 147 4.33 4.29 -5.92
N GLY A 148 3.48 4.08 -4.92
CA GLY A 148 2.33 3.18 -5.02
C GLY A 148 1.04 3.94 -4.72
N LEU A 149 0.01 3.71 -5.51
CA LEU A 149 -1.33 4.27 -5.29
C LEU A 149 -2.36 3.16 -5.34
N GLN A 150 -3.16 3.05 -4.29
CA GLN A 150 -4.36 2.22 -4.28
C GLN A 150 -5.58 3.10 -4.05
N LEU A 151 -6.57 3.00 -4.94
CA LEU A 151 -7.91 3.55 -4.73
C LEU A 151 -8.95 2.42 -4.82
N MET A 152 -9.85 2.40 -3.84
CA MET A 152 -11.00 1.50 -3.81
C MET A 152 -12.23 2.28 -4.22
N TYR A 153 -12.95 1.75 -5.20
CA TYR A 153 -14.20 2.29 -5.72
C TYR A 153 -15.36 1.41 -5.24
N SER A 154 -16.47 2.05 -4.88
CA SER A 154 -17.73 1.39 -4.60
C SER A 154 -18.87 2.06 -5.35
N ARG A 155 -19.77 1.25 -5.90
CA ARG A 155 -20.98 1.71 -6.58
C ARG A 155 -22.13 0.81 -6.18
N LYS A 156 -23.25 1.43 -5.84
CA LYS A 156 -24.56 0.79 -5.73
C LYS A 156 -25.47 1.55 -6.67
N ASP A 157 -25.74 0.96 -7.81
CA ASP A 157 -26.55 1.58 -8.86
C ASP A 157 -27.42 0.51 -9.50
N ASP A 158 -28.61 0.89 -9.93
CA ASP A 158 -29.54 0.00 -10.62
C ASP A 158 -29.23 -0.08 -12.13
N ASN A 159 -28.40 0.85 -12.63
CA ASN A 159 -27.99 0.92 -14.03
C ASN A 159 -26.86 -0.07 -14.34
N GLU A 160 -27.04 -0.90 -15.37
CA GLU A 160 -26.03 -1.87 -15.87
C GLU A 160 -24.91 -1.23 -16.70
N ASP A 161 -24.53 0.01 -16.38
CA ASP A 161 -23.53 0.75 -17.14
C ASP A 161 -22.12 0.48 -16.62
N CYS A 162 -21.22 0.19 -17.55
CA CYS A 162 -19.79 0.19 -17.28
C CYS A 162 -19.28 1.63 -17.23
N ILE A 163 -18.54 1.98 -16.17
CA ILE A 163 -17.86 3.28 -16.04
C ILE A 163 -16.36 3.10 -16.16
N SER A 164 -15.69 4.02 -16.85
CA SER A 164 -14.23 4.12 -16.83
C SER A 164 -13.80 4.73 -15.50
N LEU A 165 -12.92 4.02 -14.81
CA LEU A 165 -12.21 4.47 -13.62
C LEU A 165 -10.82 4.96 -14.02
N ASP A 166 -10.38 6.08 -13.46
CA ASP A 166 -9.01 6.57 -13.62
C ASP A 166 -8.38 6.96 -12.29
N GLN A 167 -7.07 6.77 -12.18
CA GLN A 167 -6.25 7.31 -11.11
C GLN A 167 -4.95 7.86 -11.67
N ASN A 168 -4.67 9.11 -11.31
CA ASN A 168 -3.52 9.86 -11.82
C ASN A 168 -2.67 10.36 -10.66
N ILE A 169 -1.36 10.31 -10.84
CA ILE A 169 -0.38 10.96 -9.97
C ILE A 169 0.24 12.10 -10.77
N PHE A 170 0.14 13.31 -10.24
CA PHE A 170 0.75 14.50 -10.79
C PHE A 170 1.92 14.97 -9.93
N LYS A 171 2.92 15.52 -10.59
CA LYS A 171 4.04 16.22 -9.99
C LYS A 171 3.97 17.68 -10.38
N ASN A 172 4.11 18.55 -9.41
CA ASN A 172 4.21 19.98 -9.57
C ASN A 172 5.61 20.40 -9.10
N SER A 173 6.39 21.00 -9.99
CA SER A 173 7.80 21.30 -9.71
C SER A 173 8.02 22.82 -9.83
N PRO A 174 8.66 23.45 -8.84
CA PRO A 174 9.02 24.87 -8.92
C PRO A 174 9.87 25.18 -10.16
N SER A 175 10.69 24.22 -10.59
CA SER A 175 11.56 24.32 -11.77
C SER A 175 10.79 24.41 -13.10
N TYR A 176 9.50 24.08 -13.11
CA TYR A 176 8.64 24.07 -14.29
C TYR A 176 7.42 24.99 -14.14
N GLU A 177 7.61 26.15 -13.50
CA GLU A 177 6.57 27.18 -13.31
C GLU A 177 5.30 26.63 -12.61
N ASP A 178 5.48 25.65 -11.70
CA ASP A 178 4.36 24.98 -11.03
C ASP A 178 3.33 24.43 -12.04
N LYS A 179 3.79 23.88 -13.16
CA LYS A 179 2.93 23.08 -14.07
C LYS A 179 2.78 21.66 -13.58
N ASP A 180 1.58 21.11 -13.76
CA ASP A 180 1.29 19.72 -13.43
C ASP A 180 1.81 18.78 -14.51
N LEU A 181 2.73 17.92 -14.10
CA LEU A 181 3.33 16.88 -14.92
C LEU A 181 2.76 15.52 -14.50
N LEU A 182 2.15 14.81 -15.45
CA LEU A 182 1.63 13.46 -15.21
C LEU A 182 2.80 12.48 -14.98
N VAL A 183 2.83 11.84 -13.82
CA VAL A 183 3.84 10.84 -13.44
C VAL A 183 3.34 9.42 -13.72
N LEU A 184 2.09 9.16 -13.35
CA LEU A 184 1.45 7.86 -13.51
C LEU A 184 -0.02 8.08 -13.84
N SER A 185 -0.51 7.31 -14.80
CA SER A 185 -1.95 7.19 -15.09
C SER A 185 -2.29 5.71 -15.19
N ALA A 186 -3.32 5.30 -14.48
CA ALA A 186 -3.90 3.97 -14.58
C ALA A 186 -5.41 4.10 -14.75
N ALA A 187 -5.95 3.31 -15.67
CA ALA A 187 -7.38 3.29 -15.95
C ALA A 187 -7.88 1.85 -16.03
N ASP A 188 -9.14 1.65 -15.64
CA ASP A 188 -9.80 0.35 -15.70
C ASP A 188 -11.31 0.56 -15.91
N THR A 189 -12.02 -0.47 -16.34
CA THR A 189 -13.47 -0.44 -16.51
C THR A 189 -14.18 -1.11 -15.34
N PHE A 190 -15.18 -0.45 -14.76
CA PHE A 190 -15.97 -0.97 -13.65
C PHE A 190 -17.43 -1.14 -14.05
N CYS A 191 -17.86 -2.39 -14.18
CA CYS A 191 -19.23 -2.75 -14.47
C CYS A 191 -19.87 -3.34 -13.22
N CYS A 192 -21.00 -2.79 -12.80
CA CYS A 192 -21.83 -3.35 -11.73
C CYS A 192 -23.19 -3.72 -12.35
N LYS A 193 -23.73 -4.89 -12.00
CA LYS A 193 -25.01 -5.37 -12.53
C LYS A 193 -26.03 -5.46 -11.41
N GLY A 194 -27.21 -4.90 -11.65
CA GLY A 194 -28.32 -4.89 -10.71
C GLY A 194 -28.02 -4.15 -9.41
N LYS A 195 -28.92 -4.29 -8.42
CA LYS A 195 -28.93 -3.46 -7.20
C LYS A 195 -27.85 -3.79 -6.16
N GLN A 196 -26.86 -4.61 -6.52
CA GLN A 196 -25.83 -5.08 -5.59
C GLN A 196 -24.77 -3.99 -5.37
N LEU A 197 -24.28 -3.87 -4.13
CA LEU A 197 -23.11 -3.03 -3.87
C LEU A 197 -21.88 -3.73 -4.45
N CYS A 198 -21.26 -3.10 -5.45
CA CYS A 198 -20.03 -3.58 -6.07
C CYS A 198 -18.83 -2.81 -5.53
N HIS A 199 -17.68 -3.48 -5.45
CA HIS A 199 -16.40 -2.89 -5.09
C HIS A 199 -15.34 -3.25 -6.14
N LYS A 200 -14.42 -2.33 -6.41
CA LYS A 200 -13.24 -2.59 -7.26
C LYS A 200 -12.07 -1.74 -6.78
N SER A 201 -10.89 -2.34 -6.65
CA SER A 201 -9.66 -1.62 -6.32
C SER A 201 -8.75 -1.54 -7.53
N ILE A 202 -8.09 -0.40 -7.73
CA ILE A 202 -7.01 -0.23 -8.69
C ILE A 202 -5.74 0.06 -7.89
N TYR A 203 -4.72 -0.78 -8.06
CA TYR A 203 -3.37 -0.52 -7.57
C TYR A 203 -2.46 -0.23 -8.75
N SER A 204 -1.64 0.81 -8.63
CA SER A 204 -0.65 1.16 -9.63
C SER A 204 0.65 1.59 -8.96
N GLU A 205 1.77 1.23 -9.55
CA GLU A 205 3.10 1.53 -9.02
C GLU A 205 4.00 2.07 -10.13
N THR A 206 4.89 2.99 -9.79
CA THR A 206 5.94 3.48 -10.69
C THR A 206 7.20 3.83 -9.91
N ILE A 207 8.30 4.00 -10.63
CA ILE A 207 9.54 4.56 -10.11
C ILE A 207 9.86 5.81 -10.92
N SER A 208 10.09 6.94 -10.25
CA SER A 208 10.35 8.21 -10.91
C SER A 208 11.37 9.05 -10.14
N VAL A 209 11.98 10.01 -10.83
CA VAL A 209 12.96 10.92 -10.26
C VAL A 209 12.27 12.22 -9.84
N PHE A 210 12.57 12.65 -8.62
CA PHE A 210 12.04 13.87 -8.04
C PHE A 210 13.18 14.74 -7.53
N SER A 211 12.95 16.03 -7.56
CA SER A 211 13.78 17.04 -6.92
C SER A 211 13.15 17.47 -5.61
N MET A 212 13.97 17.92 -4.67
CA MET A 212 13.58 18.55 -3.43
C MET A 212 12.58 19.69 -3.72
N GLY A 213 11.50 19.72 -2.95
CA GLY A 213 10.43 20.70 -3.11
C GLY A 213 9.42 20.37 -4.21
N ASP A 214 9.62 19.31 -4.99
CA ASP A 214 8.56 18.79 -5.87
C ASP A 214 7.34 18.42 -5.01
N LYS A 215 6.14 18.76 -5.50
CA LYS A 215 4.86 18.46 -4.87
C LYS A 215 4.17 17.35 -5.64
N ILE A 216 3.71 16.31 -4.94
CA ILE A 216 3.01 15.18 -5.53
C ILE A 216 1.54 15.24 -5.15
N ARG A 217 0.65 15.11 -6.13
CA ARG A 217 -0.80 15.10 -5.95
C ARG A 217 -1.43 13.87 -6.60
N VAL A 218 -2.56 13.44 -6.05
CA VAL A 218 -3.38 12.35 -6.58
C VAL A 218 -4.69 12.93 -7.10
N GLU A 219 -5.13 12.48 -8.27
CA GLU A 219 -6.38 12.91 -8.90
C GLU A 219 -7.11 11.72 -9.55
N SER A 220 -8.43 11.86 -9.71
CA SER A 220 -9.32 10.88 -10.36
C SER A 220 -10.59 11.59 -10.81
N ASN A 221 -11.11 11.29 -11.99
CA ASN A 221 -12.41 11.83 -12.41
C ASN A 221 -13.57 11.14 -11.67
N ASN A 222 -13.31 10.01 -11.01
CA ASN A 222 -14.32 9.20 -10.34
C ASN A 222 -14.32 9.36 -8.82
N ILE A 223 -13.89 10.52 -8.30
CA ILE A 223 -13.84 10.84 -6.86
C ILE A 223 -15.12 10.46 -6.10
N ARG A 224 -16.29 10.63 -6.72
CA ARG A 224 -17.60 10.33 -6.10
C ARG A 224 -17.81 8.84 -5.81
N LEU A 225 -17.09 7.97 -6.53
CA LEU A 225 -17.17 6.51 -6.39
C LEU A 225 -16.15 5.97 -5.40
N ILE A 226 -15.26 6.79 -4.85
CA ILE A 226 -14.25 6.30 -3.90
C ILE A 226 -14.96 5.80 -2.64
N ASP A 227 -14.61 4.60 -2.20
CA ASP A 227 -15.17 3.95 -1.03
C ASP A 227 -14.58 4.56 0.26
N HIS A 228 -15.43 5.13 1.11
CA HIS A 228 -15.03 5.68 2.42
C HIS A 228 -15.42 4.77 3.60
N GLY A 229 -16.03 3.61 3.34
CA GLY A 229 -16.42 2.70 4.41
C GLY A 229 -15.20 2.10 5.09
N GLY A 230 -15.22 1.96 6.41
CA GLY A 230 -14.15 1.34 7.18
C GLY A 230 -12.96 2.27 7.46
N GLN A 231 -11.75 1.71 7.59
CA GLN A 231 -10.53 2.49 7.81
C GLN A 231 -9.97 3.01 6.47
N PRO A 232 -9.88 4.34 6.26
CA PRO A 232 -9.47 4.90 4.97
C PRO A 232 -8.10 4.41 4.50
N GLY A 233 -7.13 4.32 5.42
CA GLY A 233 -5.74 3.98 5.12
C GLY A 233 -5.47 2.54 4.69
N THR A 234 -6.47 1.65 4.74
CA THR A 234 -6.34 0.27 4.22
C THR A 234 -6.92 0.11 2.82
N LYS A 235 -7.74 1.06 2.38
CA LYS A 235 -8.45 1.02 1.09
C LYS A 235 -7.89 2.01 0.09
N ASN A 236 -7.67 3.24 0.56
CA ASN A 236 -7.23 4.37 -0.26
C ASN A 236 -5.95 4.93 0.34
N PHE A 237 -4.82 4.58 -0.25
CA PHE A 237 -3.52 4.98 0.27
C PHE A 237 -2.54 5.28 -0.85
N PHE A 238 -1.58 6.13 -0.51
CA PHE A 238 -0.46 6.49 -1.34
C PHE A 238 0.83 6.20 -0.57
N THR A 239 1.75 5.48 -1.21
CA THR A 239 3.07 5.16 -0.68
C THR A 239 4.14 5.85 -1.50
N LEU A 240 5.19 6.27 -0.81
CA LEU A 240 6.35 6.88 -1.43
C LEU A 240 7.61 6.41 -0.70
N GLN A 241 8.56 5.83 -1.42
CA GLN A 241 9.80 5.28 -0.86
C GLN A 241 11.02 5.81 -1.60
N LEU A 242 11.96 6.45 -0.91
CA LEU A 242 13.27 6.79 -1.46
C LEU A 242 14.07 5.50 -1.69
N ILE A 243 14.44 5.25 -2.95
CA ILE A 243 15.28 4.11 -3.36
C ILE A 243 16.75 4.49 -3.32
N SER A 244 17.10 5.65 -3.90
CA SER A 244 18.48 6.13 -3.99
C SER A 244 18.51 7.65 -4.14
N LYS A 245 19.49 8.32 -3.51
CA LYS A 245 19.81 9.73 -3.77
C LYS A 245 20.41 9.90 -5.19
N ILE A 246 20.36 11.12 -5.71
CA ILE A 246 21.02 11.54 -6.96
C ILE A 246 21.97 12.68 -6.65
#